data_AF-A0A1X7KUG3-F1
#
_entry.id   AF-A0A1X7KUG3-F1
#
_cell.length_a   1.000
_cell.length_b   1.000
_cell.length_c   1.000
_cell.angle_alpha   90.00
_cell.angle_beta   90.00
_cell.angle_gamma   90.00
#
_symmetry.space_group_name_H-M   'P 1'
#
loop_
_entity.id
_entity.type
_entity.pdbx_description
1 polymer ?
#
loop_
_entity_poly.entity_id
_entity_poly.type
_entity_poly.pdbx_seq_one_letter_code
_entity_poly.pdbx_strand_id
1 'polypeptide(L)'
;MDETEAALSPSKQLSLLYFIKEHLRHNISQFIVATHSPMLMAYPGATIYQISDDGMKKVDFEDTDHYSITRSFLNNPDAYLRHLE
;
A
#
# COMPACT_ATOMS: atom_id res chain seq x y z
N MET A 1 -8.88 3.75 8.75
CA MET A 1 -9.41 2.74 7.80
C MET A 1 -8.54 1.52 7.96
N ASP A 2 -9.13 0.33 8.01
CA ASP A 2 -8.41 -0.91 8.28
C ASP A 2 -8.66 -1.90 7.13
N GLU A 3 -7.58 -2.40 6.53
CA GLU A 3 -7.55 -3.39 5.45
C GLU A 3 -8.58 -3.18 4.32
N THR A 4 -8.79 -1.93 3.91
CA THR A 4 -9.86 -1.60 2.95
C THR A 4 -9.65 -2.22 1.57
N GLU A 5 -8.40 -2.55 1.22
CA GLU A 5 -8.05 -3.28 0.00
C GLU A 5 -8.71 -4.65 -0.10
N ALA A 6 -9.03 -5.32 1.02
CA ALA A 6 -9.62 -6.65 1.02
C ALA A 6 -10.99 -6.69 0.32
N ALA A 7 -11.72 -5.57 0.35
CA ALA A 7 -13.01 -5.42 -0.32
C ALA A 7 -12.93 -4.68 -1.67
N LEU A 8 -11.75 -4.23 -2.09
CA LEU A 8 -11.57 -3.36 -3.25
C LEU A 8 -10.69 -4.02 -4.33
N SER A 9 -11.24 -4.11 -5.55
CA SER A 9 -10.43 -4.41 -6.72
C SER A 9 -9.32 -3.36 -6.91
N PRO A 10 -8.20 -3.66 -7.60
CA PRO A 10 -7.13 -2.70 -7.85
C PRO A 10 -7.61 -1.36 -8.42
N SER A 11 -8.55 -1.40 -9.36
CA SER A 11 -9.20 -0.20 -9.92
C SER A 11 -9.95 0.62 -8.87
N LYS A 12 -10.66 -0.03 -7.94
CA LYS A 12 -11.36 0.66 -6.85
C LYS A 12 -10.39 1.24 -5.81
N GLN A 13 -9.22 0.62 -5.61
CA GLN A 13 -8.16 1.19 -4.78
C GLN A 13 -7.62 2.50 -5.37
N LEU A 14 -7.42 2.57 -6.70
CA LEU A 14 -7.06 3.84 -7.37
C LEU A 14 -8.14 4.91 -7.20
N SER A 15 -9.42 4.54 -7.33
CA SER A 15 -10.53 5.46 -7.07
C SER A 15 -10.53 5.97 -5.62
N LEU A 16 -10.18 5.12 -4.65
CA LEU A 16 -10.05 5.52 -3.25
C LEU A 16 -8.93 6.55 -3.07
N LEU A 17 -7.76 6.36 -3.68
CA LEU A 17 -6.67 7.35 -3.63
C LEU A 17 -7.11 8.71 -4.17
N TYR A 18 -7.84 8.72 -5.29
CA TYR A 18 -8.40 9.94 -5.87
C TYR A 18 -9.38 10.61 -4.90
N PHE A 19 -10.29 9.83 -4.31
CA PHE A 19 -11.26 10.34 -3.34
C PHE A 19 -10.58 10.96 -2.11
N ILE A 20 -9.59 10.28 -1.54
CA ILE A 20 -8.81 10.78 -0.39
C ILE A 20 -8.15 12.12 -0.75
N LYS A 21 -7.51 12.20 -1.92
CA LYS A 21 -6.88 13.42 -2.41
C LYS A 21 -7.88 14.57 -2.55
N GLU A 22 -9.01 14.34 -3.19
CA GLU A 22 -10.02 15.39 -3.36
C GLU A 22 -10.64 15.81 -2.02
N HIS A 23 -10.89 14.87 -1.11
CA HIS A 23 -11.40 15.20 0.22
C HIS A 23 -10.43 16.08 1.02
N LEU A 24 -9.14 15.75 1.03
CA LEU A 24 -8.09 16.51 1.72
C LEU A 24 -7.90 17.92 1.14
N ARG A 25 -8.21 18.14 -0.14
CA ARG A 25 -8.12 19.47 -0.77
C ARG A 25 -9.21 20.43 -0.30
N HIS A 26 -10.38 19.91 0.06
CA HIS A 26 -11.55 20.71 0.38
C HIS A 26 -11.86 20.77 1.88
N ASN A 27 -11.23 19.91 2.69
CA ASN A 27 -11.53 19.76 4.10
C ASN A 27 -10.25 19.65 4.93
N ILE A 28 -10.27 20.21 6.14
CA ILE A 28 -9.22 19.99 7.14
C ILE A 28 -9.47 18.60 7.75
N SER A 29 -8.76 17.60 7.23
CA SER A 29 -8.94 16.20 7.60
C SER A 29 -7.60 15.46 7.56
N GLN A 30 -7.54 14.32 8.25
CA GLN A 30 -6.41 13.40 8.23
C GLN A 30 -6.93 11.99 8.04
N PHE A 31 -6.27 11.22 7.18
CA PHE A 31 -6.53 9.79 7.01
C PHE A 31 -5.42 8.98 7.67
N ILE A 32 -5.79 8.05 8.53
CA ILE A 32 -4.92 7.00 9.06
C ILE A 32 -5.42 5.68 8.49
N VAL A 33 -4.56 4.99 7.75
CA VAL A 33 -4.90 3.78 7.00
C VAL A 33 -3.93 2.67 7.39
N ALA A 34 -4.45 1.56 7.91
CA ALA A 34 -3.72 0.31 8.00
C ALA A 34 -3.98 -0.48 6.71
N THR A 35 -2.91 -0.88 6.03
CA THR A 35 -3.00 -1.53 4.72
C THR A 35 -1.77 -2.37 4.43
N HIS A 36 -1.98 -3.47 3.73
CA HIS A 36 -0.99 -4.33 3.08
C HIS A 36 -0.89 -4.06 1.58
N SER A 37 -1.70 -3.15 1.03
CA SER A 37 -1.68 -2.83 -0.41
C SER A 37 -0.56 -1.84 -0.75
N PRO A 38 0.41 -2.23 -1.59
CA PRO A 38 1.41 -1.30 -2.10
C PRO A 38 0.77 -0.13 -2.88
N MET A 39 -0.40 -0.34 -3.49
CA MET A 39 -1.09 0.72 -4.24
C MET A 39 -1.55 1.84 -3.30
N LEU A 40 -2.08 1.50 -2.12
CA LEU A 40 -2.53 2.48 -1.14
C LEU A 40 -1.34 3.15 -0.43
N MET A 41 -0.28 2.39 -0.12
CA MET A 41 0.96 2.91 0.45
C MET A 41 1.65 3.94 -0.45
N ALA A 42 1.51 3.80 -1.78
CA ALA A 42 2.10 4.71 -2.77
C ALA A 42 1.43 6.11 -2.83
N TYR A 43 0.53 6.45 -1.89
CA TYR A 43 -0.10 7.77 -1.88
C TYR A 43 0.94 8.89 -1.75
N PRO A 44 0.94 9.90 -2.65
CA PRO A 44 1.95 10.95 -2.62
C PRO A 44 1.97 11.74 -1.30
N GLY A 45 3.15 11.83 -0.68
CA GLY A 45 3.34 12.55 0.57
C GLY A 45 2.82 11.82 1.82
N ALA A 46 2.41 10.55 1.70
CA ALA A 46 2.07 9.74 2.86
C ALA A 46 3.30 9.54 3.76
N THR A 47 3.06 9.53 5.07
CA THR A 47 4.05 9.02 6.04
C THR A 47 3.72 7.56 6.32
N ILE A 48 4.65 6.66 6.02
CA ILE A 48 4.46 5.23 6.17
C ILE A 48 5.12 4.77 7.46
N TYR A 49 4.38 4.00 8.25
CA TYR A 49 4.90 3.32 9.42
C TYR A 49 4.75 1.82 9.21
N GLN A 50 5.86 1.10 9.33
CA GLN A 50 5.88 -0.35 9.37
C GLN A 50 5.78 -0.79 10.84
N ILE A 51 4.84 -1.68 11.12
CA ILE A 51 4.65 -2.29 12.43
C ILE A 51 5.23 -3.70 12.36
N SER A 52 6.14 -4.01 13.28
CA SER A 52 6.82 -5.28 13.41
C SER A 52 6.91 -5.69 14.87
N ASP A 53 7.41 -6.88 15.16
CA ASP A 53 7.67 -7.33 16.54
C ASP A 53 8.67 -6.41 17.28
N ASP A 54 9.58 -5.76 16.55
CA ASP A 54 10.52 -4.77 17.08
C ASP A 54 9.88 -3.38 17.32
N GLY A 55 8.57 -3.25 17.10
CA GLY A 55 7.80 -2.02 17.24
C GLY A 55 7.50 -1.32 15.92
N MET A 56 7.12 -0.04 16.03
CA MET A 56 6.71 0.80 14.91
C MET A 56 7.86 1.68 14.43
N LYS A 57 8.18 1.62 13.14
CA LYS A 57 9.25 2.40 12.52
C LYS A 57 8.72 3.15 11.30
N LYS A 58 9.13 4.41 11.14
CA LYS A 58 8.88 5.16 9.91
C LYS A 58 9.80 4.62 8.83
N VAL A 59 9.24 4.32 7.65
CA VAL A 59 9.98 3.78 6.50
C VAL A 59 9.57 4.52 5.23
N ASP A 60 10.42 4.48 4.22
CA ASP A 60 10.05 4.92 2.88
C ASP A 60 9.24 3.82 2.17
N PHE A 61 8.43 4.21 1.18
CA PHE A 61 7.57 3.27 0.45
C PHE A 61 8.37 2.12 -0.19
N GLU A 62 9.51 2.45 -0.79
CA GLU A 62 10.35 1.49 -1.50
C GLU A 62 11.05 0.51 -0.56
N ASP A 63 11.16 0.85 0.73
CA ASP A 63 11.74 -0.01 1.77
C ASP A 63 10.73 -0.99 2.37
N THR A 64 9.44 -0.87 2.01
CA THR A 64 8.42 -1.79 2.52
C THR A 64 8.56 -3.17 1.89
N ASP A 65 8.37 -4.22 2.69
CA ASP A 65 8.35 -5.61 2.20
C ASP A 65 7.31 -5.81 1.11
N HIS A 66 6.14 -5.18 1.27
CA HIS A 66 5.05 -5.23 0.30
C HIS A 66 5.45 -4.65 -1.07
N TYR A 67 6.19 -3.54 -1.11
CA TYR A 67 6.72 -3.00 -2.36
C TYR A 67 7.73 -3.97 -2.98
N SER A 68 8.72 -4.42 -2.21
CA SER A 68 9.80 -5.27 -2.69
C SER A 68 9.29 -6.59 -3.28
N ILE A 69 8.41 -7.29 -2.55
CA ILE A 69 7.82 -8.56 -2.97
C ILE A 69 6.96 -8.37 -4.22
N THR A 70 6.05 -7.38 -4.19
CA THR A 70 5.12 -7.15 -5.31
C THR A 70 5.88 -6.77 -6.57
N ARG A 71 6.84 -5.85 -6.48
CA ARG A 71 7.68 -5.45 -7.62
C ARG A 71 8.48 -6.62 -8.17
N SER A 72 9.08 -7.43 -7.30
CA SER A 72 9.90 -8.57 -7.72
C SER A 72 9.06 -9.65 -8.41
N PHE A 73 7.86 -9.94 -7.89
CA PHE A 73 6.92 -10.86 -8.52
C PHE A 73 6.47 -10.35 -9.90
N LEU A 74 6.06 -9.09 -10.02
CA LEU A 74 5.60 -8.52 -11.29
C LEU A 74 6.71 -8.46 -12.36
N ASN A 75 7.98 -8.30 -11.94
CA ASN A 75 9.11 -8.27 -12.88
C ASN A 75 9.49 -9.66 -13.41
N ASN A 76 9.24 -10.73 -12.66
CA ASN A 76 9.58 -12.10 -13.08
C ASN A 76 8.65 -13.13 -12.40
N PRO A 77 7.39 -13.28 -12.84
CA PRO A 77 6.45 -14.20 -12.22
C PRO A 77 6.89 -15.67 -12.30
N ASP A 78 7.48 -16.07 -13.43
CA ASP A 78 7.91 -17.46 -13.68
C ASP A 78 8.92 -17.95 -12.64
N ALA A 79 9.83 -17.08 -12.19
CA ALA A 79 10.81 -17.43 -11.16
C ALA A 79 10.18 -17.76 -9.79
N TYR A 80 9.00 -17.22 -9.49
CA TYR A 80 8.26 -17.52 -8.27
C TYR A 80 7.38 -18.76 -8.45
N LEU A 81 6.72 -18.89 -9.60
CA LEU A 81 5.74 -19.95 -9.87
C LEU A 81 6.38 -21.31 -10.17
N ARG A 82 7.64 -21.36 -10.63
CA ARG A 82 8.39 -22.60 -10.93
C ARG A 82 8.50 -23.63 -9.78
N HIS A 83 8.19 -23.25 -8.55
CA HIS A 83 8.23 -24.14 -7.38
C HIS A 83 6.83 -24.67 -6.98
N LEU A 84 5.78 -24.31 -7.73
CA LEU A 84 4.41 -24.74 -7.51
C LEU A 84 4.01 -25.93 -8.39
N GLU A 85 4.94 -26.43 -9.21
CA GLU A 85 4.77 -27.60 -10.08
C GLU A 85 5.24 -28.90 -9.41
#